data_AF-A4L1W1-F1
#
_entry.id   AF-A4L1W1-F1
#
_cell.length_a   1.000
_cell.length_b   1.000
_cell.length_c   1.000
_cell.angle_alpha   90.00
_cell.angle_beta   90.00
_cell.angle_gamma   90.00
#
_symmetry.space_group_name_H-M   'P 1'
#
loop_
_entity.id
_entity.type
_entity.pdbx_description
1 polymer ?
#
loop_
_entity_poly.entity_id
_entity_poly.type
_entity_poly.pdbx_seq_one_letter_code
_entity_poly.pdbx_strand_id
1 'polypeptide(L)'
;MLNFLLITMSLLISVAFYTIMERKILSYIQTRKGPNKVGLLGLMQPFSDAIKLFNKNLIMLELTNLMMSLLTPAISMFLSILIIPLMIYKNNSLFDNKHNMLLFFIISSMMVYIIML
;
A
#
# COMPACT_ATOMS: atom_id res chain seq x y z
N MET A 1 -11.97 -5.01 -16.88
CA MET A 1 -12.38 -4.18 -15.73
C MET A 1 -12.65 -4.99 -14.47
N LEU A 2 -13.53 -5.99 -14.47
CA LEU A 2 -13.76 -6.84 -13.28
C LEU A 2 -12.47 -7.50 -12.76
N ASN A 3 -11.65 -8.07 -13.65
CA ASN A 3 -10.37 -8.68 -13.28
C ASN A 3 -9.42 -7.67 -12.61
N PHE A 4 -9.38 -6.43 -13.10
CA PHE A 4 -8.57 -5.38 -12.51
C PHE A 4 -9.03 -5.06 -11.08
N LEU A 5 -10.33 -4.88 -10.86
CA LEU A 5 -10.90 -4.63 -9.54
C LEU A 5 -10.65 -5.78 -8.55
N LEU A 6 -10.79 -7.03 -8.99
CA LEU A 6 -10.51 -8.19 -8.16
C LEU A 6 -9.04 -8.25 -7.74
N ILE A 7 -8.13 -7.98 -8.68
CA ILE A 7 -6.69 -7.98 -8.42
C ILE A 7 -6.32 -6.85 -7.45
N THR A 8 -6.81 -5.63 -7.65
CA THR A 8 -6.52 -4.51 -6.74
C THR A 8 -7.06 -4.77 -5.33
N MET A 9 -8.28 -5.31 -5.19
CA MET A 9 -8.83 -5.69 -3.88
C MET A 9 -7.99 -6.77 -3.19
N SER A 10 -7.59 -7.81 -3.93
CA SER A 10 -6.75 -8.87 -3.38
C SER A 10 -5.38 -8.36 -2.90
N LEU A 11 -4.83 -7.37 -3.60
CA LEU A 11 -3.53 -6.77 -3.26
C LEU A 11 -3.61 -5.88 -2.01
N LEU A 12 -4.68 -5.09 -1.85
CA LEU A 12 -4.87 -4.30 -0.61
C LEU A 12 -5.00 -5.20 0.62
N ILE A 13 -5.70 -6.32 0.48
CA ILE A 13 -5.83 -7.32 1.56
C ILE A 13 -4.47 -7.97 1.85
N SER A 14 -3.70 -8.33 0.82
CA SER A 14 -2.38 -8.96 1.02
C SER A 14 -1.39 -8.02 1.72
N VAL A 15 -1.38 -6.73 1.36
CA VAL A 15 -0.54 -5.72 2.02
C VAL A 15 -0.90 -5.58 3.50
N ALA A 16 -2.18 -5.60 3.86
CA ALA A 16 -2.61 -5.53 5.25
C ALA A 16 -2.03 -6.69 6.09
N PHE A 17 -2.08 -7.93 5.58
CA PHE A 17 -1.49 -9.09 6.27
C PHE A 17 0.05 -9.10 6.24
N TYR A 18 0.66 -8.57 5.18
CA TYR A 18 2.11 -8.42 5.08
C TYR A 18 2.67 -7.59 6.25
N THR A 19 1.98 -6.52 6.67
CA THR A 19 2.42 -5.73 7.84
C THR A 19 2.43 -6.51 9.16
N ILE A 20 1.49 -7.44 9.37
CA ILE A 20 1.49 -8.32 10.55
C ILE A 20 2.67 -9.28 10.50
N MET A 21 2.89 -9.85 9.32
CA MET A 21 3.95 -10.82 9.06
C MET A 21 5.32 -10.18 9.34
N GLU A 22 5.57 -8.96 8.87
CA GLU A 22 6.76 -8.18 9.18
C GLU A 22 6.94 -7.98 10.69
N ARG A 23 5.90 -7.50 11.40
CA ARG A 23 5.94 -7.31 12.86
C ARG A 23 6.25 -8.61 13.61
N LYS A 24 5.71 -9.74 13.16
CA LYS A 24 5.97 -11.06 13.76
C LYS A 24 7.41 -11.52 13.52
N ILE A 25 7.93 -11.41 12.29
CA ILE A 25 9.32 -11.79 11.98
C ILE A 25 10.30 -10.99 12.84
N LEU A 26 10.14 -9.66 12.89
CA LEU A 26 10.99 -8.79 13.70
C LEU A 26 10.94 -9.17 15.19
N SER A 27 9.75 -9.53 15.68
CA SER A 27 9.59 -9.99 17.06
C SER A 27 10.31 -11.31 17.33
N TYR A 28 10.25 -12.27 16.39
CA TYR A 28 10.92 -13.55 16.52
C TYR A 28 12.44 -13.42 16.53
N ILE A 29 13.00 -12.55 15.66
CA ILE A 29 14.45 -12.25 15.64
C ILE A 29 14.89 -11.66 16.99
N GLN A 30 14.06 -10.79 17.57
CA GLN A 30 14.35 -10.12 18.84
C GLN A 30 13.93 -10.95 20.06
N THR A 31 13.53 -12.22 19.90
CA THR A 31 13.06 -13.11 20.98
C THR A 31 11.90 -12.55 21.82
N ARG A 32 11.07 -11.67 21.23
CA ARG A 32 9.85 -11.14 21.85
C ARG A 32 8.62 -11.60 21.08
N LYS A 33 7.47 -11.67 21.76
CA LYS A 33 6.20 -11.99 21.08
C LYS A 33 5.71 -10.73 20.36
N GLY A 34 5.42 -10.88 19.07
CA GLY A 34 4.76 -9.86 18.26
C GLY A 34 3.30 -9.66 18.66
N PRO A 35 2.52 -8.92 17.86
CA PRO A 35 1.11 -8.66 18.15
C PRO A 35 0.32 -9.98 18.22
N ASN A 36 -0.07 -10.37 19.43
CA ASN A 36 -0.83 -11.61 19.70
C ASN A 36 -2.16 -11.36 20.42
N LYS A 37 -2.44 -10.12 20.87
CA LYS A 37 -3.61 -9.81 21.73
C LYS A 37 -4.90 -9.52 20.95
N VAL A 38 -4.81 -8.95 19.75
CA VAL A 38 -5.98 -8.53 18.97
C VAL A 38 -6.54 -9.70 18.15
N GLY A 39 -7.60 -10.33 18.65
CA GLY A 39 -8.23 -11.50 18.03
C GLY A 39 -7.38 -12.78 18.13
N LEU A 40 -7.62 -13.75 17.24
CA LEU A 40 -6.85 -15.01 17.19
C LEU A 40 -5.42 -14.74 16.68
N LEU A 41 -4.42 -14.91 17.55
CA LEU A 41 -2.98 -14.75 17.21
C LEU A 41 -2.63 -13.40 16.54
N GLY A 42 -3.40 -12.33 16.78
CA GLY A 42 -3.14 -11.01 16.18
C GLY A 42 -3.65 -10.82 14.75
N LEU A 43 -4.44 -11.74 14.18
CA LEU A 43 -4.93 -11.63 12.80
C LEU A 43 -5.81 -10.39 12.56
N MET A 44 -6.50 -9.90 13.60
CA MET A 44 -7.39 -8.75 13.49
C MET A 44 -6.68 -7.40 13.70
N GLN A 45 -5.36 -7.40 13.89
CA GLN A 45 -4.55 -6.19 14.08
C GLN A 45 -4.68 -5.14 12.95
N PRO A 46 -4.61 -5.47 11.64
CA PRO A 46 -4.64 -4.46 10.58
C PRO A 46 -5.99 -3.75 10.52
N PHE A 47 -7.08 -4.45 10.85
CA PHE A 47 -8.40 -3.84 10.96
C PHE A 47 -8.48 -2.88 12.14
N SER A 48 -7.92 -3.24 13.31
CA SER A 48 -7.87 -2.32 14.45
C SER A 48 -7.02 -1.08 14.19
N ASP A 49 -5.89 -1.24 13.48
CA ASP A 49 -5.00 -0.13 13.13
C ASP A 49 -5.70 0.81 12.12
N ALA A 50 -6.45 0.27 11.15
CA ALA A 50 -7.25 1.06 10.21
C ALA A 50 -8.36 1.86 10.90
N ILE A 51 -9.18 1.22 11.74
CA ILE A 51 -10.26 1.90 12.49
C ILE A 51 -9.69 3.01 13.37
N LYS A 52 -8.54 2.75 14.01
CA LYS A 52 -7.84 3.76 14.82
C LYS A 52 -7.42 4.99 14.01
N LEU A 53 -6.96 4.80 12.78
CA LEU A 53 -6.57 5.90 11.89
C LEU A 53 -7.78 6.70 11.40
N PHE A 54 -8.89 6.04 11.05
CA PHE A 54 -10.12 6.73 10.63
C PHE A 54 -10.76 7.58 11.73
N ASN A 55 -10.63 7.16 12.99
CA ASN A 55 -11.16 7.91 14.13
C ASN A 55 -10.25 9.06 14.58
N LYS A 56 -9.03 9.18 14.04
CA LYS A 56 -8.09 10.22 14.45
C LYS A 56 -8.41 11.52 13.72
N ASN A 57 -8.52 12.62 14.47
CA ASN A 57 -8.67 13.95 13.87
C ASN A 57 -7.45 14.29 13.00
N LEU A 58 -7.72 14.84 11.82
CA LEU A 58 -6.70 15.39 10.94
C LEU A 58 -6.15 16.67 11.58
N ILE A 59 -4.95 16.60 12.14
CA ILE A 59 -4.25 17.75 12.69
C ILE A 59 -3.49 18.39 11.54
N MET A 60 -3.92 19.58 11.14
CA MET A 60 -3.20 20.36 10.13
C MET A 60 -2.13 21.21 10.79
N LEU A 61 -0.92 21.20 10.24
CA LEU A 61 0.14 22.09 10.70
C LEU A 61 -0.08 23.50 10.14
N GLU A 62 0.04 24.51 11.01
CA GLU A 62 -0.22 25.93 10.68
C GLU A 62 0.67 26.47 9.56
N LEU A 63 1.85 25.88 9.32
CA LEU A 63 2.84 26.33 8.33
C LEU A 63 2.82 25.55 7.01
N THR A 64 1.87 24.63 6.81
CA THR A 64 1.86 23.72 5.65
C THR A 64 0.75 24.05 4.65
N ASN A 65 1.01 23.83 3.36
CA ASN A 65 -0.03 23.95 2.34
C ASN A 65 -0.98 22.74 2.40
N LEU A 66 -2.20 22.99 2.89
CA LEU A 66 -3.24 21.98 3.09
C LEU A 66 -3.50 21.14 1.84
N MET A 67 -3.60 21.78 0.67
CA MET A 67 -3.92 21.07 -0.58
C MET A 67 -2.83 20.09 -0.97
N MET A 68 -1.56 20.50 -0.87
CA MET A 68 -0.46 19.59 -1.21
C MET A 68 -0.34 18.45 -0.20
N SER A 69 -0.48 18.71 1.10
CA SER A 69 -0.40 17.66 2.13
C SER A 69 -1.48 16.56 2.01
N LEU A 70 -2.65 16.89 1.46
CA LEU A 70 -3.73 15.93 1.26
C LEU A 70 -3.60 15.20 -0.09
N LEU A 71 -3.11 15.88 -1.12
CA LEU A 71 -2.96 15.29 -2.45
C LEU A 71 -1.73 14.36 -2.54
N THR A 72 -0.62 14.67 -1.90
CA THR A 72 0.62 13.87 -2.05
C THR A 72 0.45 12.40 -1.65
N PRO A 73 -0.22 12.03 -0.54
CA PRO A 73 -0.44 10.62 -0.19
C PRO A 73 -1.42 9.94 -1.15
N ALA A 74 -2.39 10.69 -1.70
CA ALA A 74 -3.35 10.15 -2.66
C ALA A 74 -2.69 9.84 -4.02
N ILE A 75 -1.85 10.75 -4.53
CA ILE A 75 -1.16 10.57 -5.81
C ILE A 75 -0.13 9.44 -5.71
N SER A 76 0.61 9.32 -4.59
CA SER A 76 1.58 8.22 -4.39
C SER A 76 0.88 6.85 -4.39
N MET A 77 -0.25 6.73 -3.69
CA MET A 77 -1.06 5.51 -3.74
C MET A 77 -1.58 5.22 -5.15
N PHE A 78 -2.05 6.23 -5.87
CA PHE A 78 -2.55 6.07 -7.23
C PHE A 78 -1.46 5.56 -8.19
N LEU A 79 -0.26 6.16 -8.19
CA LEU A 79 0.84 5.70 -9.02
C LEU A 79 1.23 4.25 -8.69
N SER A 80 1.14 3.82 -7.42
CA SER A 80 1.53 2.46 -7.03
C SER A 80 0.58 1.41 -7.62
N ILE A 81 -0.71 1.76 -7.70
CA ILE A 81 -1.74 0.90 -8.28
C ILE A 81 -1.59 0.80 -9.81
N LEU A 82 -1.06 1.84 -10.48
CA LEU A 82 -0.80 1.81 -11.93
C LEU A 82 0.28 0.80 -12.34
N ILE A 83 1.18 0.41 -11.43
CA ILE A 83 2.21 -0.59 -11.72
C ILE A 83 1.61 -2.01 -11.79
N ILE A 84 0.57 -2.28 -11.01
CA ILE A 84 -0.06 -3.60 -10.87
C ILE A 84 -0.47 -4.23 -12.22
N PRO A 85 -1.18 -3.54 -13.14
CA PRO A 85 -1.61 -4.15 -14.41
C PRO A 85 -0.47 -4.51 -15.37
N LEU A 86 0.74 -3.99 -15.15
CA LEU A 86 1.93 -4.34 -15.94
C LEU A 86 2.52 -5.70 -15.55
N MET A 87 2.25 -6.15 -14.33
CA MET A 87 2.75 -7.43 -13.85
C MET A 87 2.06 -8.59 -14.56
N ILE A 88 2.83 -9.62 -14.90
CA ILE A 88 2.34 -10.81 -15.59
C ILE A 88 1.65 -11.71 -14.57
N TYR A 89 0.35 -11.97 -14.76
CA TYR A 89 -0.38 -12.94 -13.96
C TYR A 89 -0.50 -14.24 -14.72
N LYS A 90 0.23 -15.26 -14.27
CA LYS A 90 0.32 -16.61 -14.87
C LYS A 90 0.80 -16.58 -16.33
N ASN A 91 -0.06 -16.24 -17.27
CA ASN A 91 0.25 -16.21 -18.71
C ASN A 91 -0.09 -14.88 -19.40
N ASN A 92 -0.95 -14.04 -18.82
CA ASN A 92 -1.38 -12.79 -19.45
C ASN A 92 -1.24 -11.64 -18.45
N SER A 93 -0.69 -10.50 -18.90
CA SER A 93 -0.84 -9.25 -18.17
C SER A 93 -2.26 -8.72 -18.35
N LEU A 94 -2.73 -7.92 -17.38
CA LEU A 94 -4.00 -7.18 -17.51
C LEU A 94 -3.93 -6.15 -18.64
N PHE A 95 -2.74 -5.59 -18.84
CA PHE A 95 -2.44 -4.63 -19.88
C PHE A 95 -1.20 -5.09 -20.64
N ASP A 96 -1.37 -5.39 -21.92
CA ASP A 96 -0.28 -5.86 -22.77
C ASP A 96 0.13 -4.73 -23.73
N ASN A 97 1.12 -3.93 -23.31
CA ASN A 97 1.82 -3.02 -24.20
C ASN A 97 3.16 -3.63 -24.60
N LYS A 98 3.53 -3.43 -25.87
CA LYS A 98 4.85 -3.81 -26.42
C LYS A 98 6.03 -3.27 -25.60
N HIS A 99 5.84 -2.15 -24.89
CA HIS A 99 6.85 -1.49 -24.07
C HIS A 99 6.51 -1.50 -22.57
N ASN A 100 5.99 -2.60 -22.04
CA ASN A 100 5.65 -2.73 -20.61
C ASN A 100 6.83 -2.40 -19.67
N MET A 101 8.06 -2.79 -20.03
CA MET A 101 9.25 -2.45 -19.23
C MET A 101 9.55 -0.95 -19.20
N LEU A 102 9.38 -0.25 -20.33
CA LEU A 102 9.56 1.21 -20.38
C LEU A 102 8.52 1.91 -19.51
N LEU A 103 7.25 1.46 -19.56
CA LEU A 103 6.18 2.03 -18.74
C LEU A 103 6.48 1.86 -17.24
N PHE A 104 7.00 0.70 -16.84
CA PHE A 104 7.44 0.47 -15.47
C PHE A 104 8.49 1.49 -15.03
N PHE A 105 9.51 1.76 -15.87
CA PHE A 105 10.53 2.76 -15.55
C PHE A 105 9.95 4.18 -15.45
N ILE A 106 9.05 4.58 -16.35
CA ILE A 106 8.43 5.91 -16.33
C ILE A 106 7.61 6.11 -15.06
N ILE A 107 6.80 5.12 -14.67
CA ILE A 107 5.99 5.22 -13.45
C ILE A 107 6.90 5.24 -12.21
N SER A 108 7.96 4.43 -12.20
CA SER A 108 8.92 4.40 -11.10
C SER A 108 9.67 5.72 -10.92
N SER A 109 10.02 6.42 -12.01
CA SER A 109 10.68 7.74 -11.91
C SER A 109 9.70 8.82 -11.44
N MET A 110 8.42 8.74 -11.84
CA MET A 110 7.39 9.67 -11.37
C MET A 110 7.17 9.61 -9.85
N MET A 111 7.33 8.44 -9.23
CA MET A 111 7.20 8.27 -7.78
C MET A 111 8.16 9.15 -6.97
N VAL A 112 9.36 9.39 -7.48
CA VAL A 112 10.37 10.20 -6.80
C VAL A 112 9.89 11.64 -6.64
N TYR A 113 9.18 12.19 -7.63
CA TYR A 113 8.66 13.55 -7.56
C TYR A 113 7.58 13.71 -6.49
N ILE A 114 6.74 12.70 -6.28
CA ILE A 114 5.70 12.76 -5.25
C ILE A 114 6.31 12.73 -3.85
N ILE A 115 7.42 12.00 -3.66
CA ILE A 115 8.11 11.97 -2.37
C ILE A 115 8.75 13.33 -2.05
N MET A 116 9.18 14.08 -3.06
CA MET A 116 9.74 15.42 -2.88
C MET A 116 8.69 16.50 -2.64
N LEU A 117 7.42 16.24 -2.98
CA LEU A 117 6.32 17.20 -2.90
C LEU A 117 5.58 17.10 -1.57
#